data_AF-A0ABD5DK05-F1
#
_entry.id   AF-A0ABD5DK05-F1
#
_cell.length_a   1.000
_cell.length_b   1.000
_cell.length_c   1.000
_cell.angle_alpha   90.00
_cell.angle_beta   90.00
_cell.angle_gamma   90.00
#
_symmetry.space_group_name_H-M   'P 1'
#
loop_
_entity.id
_entity.type
_entity.pdbx_description
1 polymer ?
#
loop_
_entity_poly.entity_id
_entity_poly.type
_entity_poly.pdbx_seq_one_letter_code
_entity_poly.pdbx_strand_id
1 'polypeptide(L)' 'GLSTGLAYASAFQSTTEEVMALAEELAAGKGVYTTHLRSEFEPILEALDEAFRIGRHGNVPVVVSHHKCAGAKNWG' A
#
# COMPACT_ATOMS: atom_id res chain seq x y z
N GLY A 1 -7.34 -12.07 3.24
CA GLY A 1 -6.60 -10.91 2.70
C GLY A 1 -6.13 -10.04 3.84
N LEU A 2 -5.38 -8.98 3.55
CA LEU A 2 -4.80 -8.07 4.53
C LEU A 2 -5.08 -6.62 4.10
N SER A 3 -5.23 -5.72 5.06
CA SER A 3 -5.29 -4.27 4.81
C SER A 3 -4.22 -3.52 5.58
N THR A 4 -3.60 -2.52 4.96
CA THR A 4 -2.73 -1.55 5.67
C THR A 4 -3.27 -0.13 5.59
N GLY A 5 -2.93 0.67 6.60
CA GLY A 5 -3.19 2.11 6.63
C GLY A 5 -1.90 2.87 6.89
N LEU A 6 -1.03 2.95 5.87
CA LEU A 6 0.34 3.41 6.04
C LEU A 6 0.44 4.93 6.24
N ALA A 7 -0.63 5.69 5.99
CA ALA A 7 -0.69 7.12 6.31
C ALA A 7 -0.90 7.41 7.80
N TYR A 8 -1.32 6.42 8.61
CA TYR A 8 -1.66 6.64 10.02
C TYR A 8 -0.45 6.45 10.93
N ALA A 9 -0.36 7.24 12.01
CA ALA A 9 0.75 7.21 12.97
C ALA A 9 1.04 5.81 13.53
N SER A 10 0.03 4.94 13.66
CA SER A 10 0.18 3.57 14.13
C SER A 10 0.98 2.66 13.20
N ALA A 11 1.07 2.97 11.90
CA ALA A 11 1.71 2.14 10.88
C ALA A 11 2.65 2.91 9.95
N PHE A 12 2.74 4.24 10.08
CA PHE A 12 3.57 5.09 9.23
C PHE A 12 5.07 4.76 9.30
N GLN A 13 5.52 4.16 10.41
CA GLN A 13 6.92 3.73 10.58
C GLN A 13 7.16 2.27 10.17
N SER A 14 6.11 1.49 9.85
CA SER A 14 6.28 0.13 9.32
C SER A 14 7.03 0.20 7.99
N THR A 15 8.07 -0.60 7.85
CA THR A 15 8.89 -0.63 6.63
C THR A 15 8.17 -1.36 5.51
N THR A 16 8.55 -1.10 4.25
CA THR A 16 8.04 -1.87 3.10
C THR A 16 8.29 -3.36 3.30
N GLU A 17 9.46 -3.71 3.82
CA GLU A 17 9.91 -5.08 4.09
C GLU A 17 9.05 -5.77 5.15
N GLU A 18 8.63 -5.06 6.20
CA GLU A 18 7.69 -5.57 7.21
C GLU A 18 6.34 -5.92 6.57
N VAL A 19 5.81 -5.06 5.70
CA VAL A 19 4.54 -5.30 5.02
C VAL A 19 4.68 -6.42 3.98
N MET A 20 5.81 -6.50 3.28
CA MET A 20 6.13 -7.58 2.34
C MET A 20 6.10 -8.95 3.04
N ALA A 21 6.72 -9.08 4.22
CA ALA A 21 6.70 -10.31 5.00
C ALA A 21 5.26 -10.76 5.36
N LEU A 22 4.37 -9.81 5.67
CA LEU A 22 2.95 -10.13 5.91
C LEU A 22 2.20 -10.48 4.61
N ALA A 23 2.58 -9.89 3.48
CA ALA A 23 1.95 -10.16 2.20
C ALA A 23 2.28 -11.57 1.65
N GLU A 24 3.44 -12.13 1.97
CA GLU A 24 3.84 -13.50 1.60
C GLU A 24 2.81 -14.55 2.09
N GLU A 25 2.30 -14.39 3.31
CA GLU A 25 1.33 -15.31 3.93
C GLU A 25 -0.03 -15.33 3.22
N LEU A 26 -0.30 -14.36 2.34
CA LEU A 26 -1.59 -14.24 1.64
C LEU A 26 -1.68 -15.14 0.41
N ALA A 27 -0.56 -15.53 -0.19
CA ALA A 27 -0.52 -16.25 -1.46
C ALA A 27 -1.21 -17.62 -1.37
N ALA A 28 -0.93 -18.38 -0.30
CA ALA A 28 -1.52 -19.70 -0.06
C ALA A 28 -3.05 -19.64 0.05
N GLY A 29 -3.57 -18.55 0.64
CA GLY A 29 -4.99 -18.30 0.80
C GLY A 29 -5.66 -17.64 -0.41
N LYS A 30 -4.93 -17.39 -1.51
CA LYS A 30 -5.40 -16.57 -2.66
C LYS A 30 -5.98 -15.23 -2.18
N GLY A 31 -5.36 -14.64 -1.16
CA GLY A 31 -5.81 -13.40 -0.55
C GLY A 31 -5.49 -12.18 -1.40
N VAL A 32 -6.12 -11.06 -1.05
CA VAL A 32 -5.81 -9.73 -1.60
C VAL A 32 -5.08 -8.88 -0.58
N TYR A 33 -4.17 -8.03 -1.05
CA TYR A 33 -3.57 -6.95 -0.26
C TYR A 33 -4.31 -5.65 -0.59
N THR A 34 -4.90 -5.02 0.42
CA THR A 34 -5.59 -3.74 0.29
C THR A 34 -4.83 -2.66 1.04
N THR A 35 -4.76 -1.42 0.54
CA THR A 35 -3.97 -0.40 1.21
C THR A 35 -4.56 1.00 1.08
N HIS A 36 -4.62 1.70 2.21
CA HIS A 36 -4.53 3.15 2.21
C HIS A 36 -3.04 3.48 2.15
N LEU A 37 -2.64 4.03 1.00
CA LEU A 37 -1.26 4.39 0.66
C LEU A 37 -0.59 5.21 1.76
N ARG A 38 0.75 5.12 1.83
CA ARG A 38 1.54 5.91 2.79
C ARG A 38 1.37 7.42 2.60
N SER A 39 1.13 7.83 1.36
CA SER A 39 0.71 9.17 1.02
C SER A 39 -0.24 9.17 -0.17
N GLU A 40 -1.18 10.11 -0.13
CA GLU A 40 -2.03 10.47 -1.27
C GLU A 40 -1.74 11.92 -1.73
N PHE A 41 -0.70 12.58 -1.18
CA PHE A 41 -0.27 13.95 -1.51
C PHE A 41 0.88 13.94 -2.54
N GLU A 42 1.89 14.80 -2.36
CA GLU A 42 3.04 14.94 -3.27
C GLU A 42 3.73 13.61 -3.58
N PRO A 43 4.06 12.73 -2.59
CA PRO A 43 4.73 11.47 -2.89
C PRO A 43 3.77 10.31 -3.19
N ILE A 44 2.67 10.56 -3.92
CA ILE A 44 1.69 9.52 -4.27
C ILE A 44 2.27 8.48 -5.23
N LEU A 45 3.17 8.87 -6.13
CA LEU A 45 3.79 7.95 -7.08
C LEU A 45 4.69 6.95 -6.35
N GLU A 46 5.49 7.41 -5.39
CA GLU A 46 6.31 6.58 -4.54
C GLU A 46 5.46 5.64 -3.68
N ALA A 47 4.32 6.12 -3.17
CA ALA A 47 3.41 5.29 -2.39
C ALA A 47 2.70 4.21 -3.24
N LEU A 48 2.37 4.51 -4.50
CA LEU A 48 1.87 3.51 -5.46
C LEU A 48 2.95 2.48 -5.79
N ASP A 49 4.19 2.91 -6.03
CA ASP A 49 5.32 2.01 -6.28
C ASP A 49 5.59 1.08 -5.10
N GLU A 50 5.47 1.58 -3.86
CA GLU A 50 5.50 0.77 -2.64
C GLU A 50 4.41 -0.32 -2.68
N ALA A 51 3.15 0.06 -2.94
CA ALA A 51 2.03 -0.89 -3.01
C ALA A 51 2.24 -1.95 -4.10
N PHE A 52 2.72 -1.55 -5.28
CA PHE A 52 3.00 -2.48 -6.38
C PHE A 52 4.17 -3.40 -6.08
N ARG A 53 5.21 -2.90 -5.40
CA ARG A 53 6.34 -3.71 -4.95
C ARG A 53 5.89 -4.78 -3.97
N ILE A 54 5.06 -4.43 -2.99
CA ILE A 54 4.47 -5.38 -2.03
C ILE A 54 3.65 -6.44 -2.75
N GLY A 55 2.76 -6.03 -3.68
CA GLY A 55 1.93 -6.96 -4.45
C GLY A 55 2.71 -7.93 -5.32
N ARG A 56 3.74 -7.44 -6.02
CA ARG A 56 4.65 -8.29 -6.81
C ARG A 56 5.41 -9.27 -5.94
N HIS A 57 5.92 -8.81 -4.80
CA HIS A 57 6.67 -9.64 -3.86
C HIS A 57 5.83 -10.78 -3.29
N GLY A 58 4.64 -10.47 -2.75
CA GLY A 58 3.73 -11.48 -2.21
C GLY A 58 3.01 -12.30 -3.28
N ASN A 59 3.19 -12.00 -4.56
CA ASN A 59 2.42 -12.57 -5.68
C ASN A 59 0.89 -12.53 -5.41
N VAL A 60 0.41 -11.37 -4.95
CA VAL A 60 -0.99 -11.15 -4.57
C VAL A 60 -1.60 -9.93 -5.26
N PRO A 61 -2.91 -9.96 -5.58
CA PRO A 61 -3.60 -8.79 -6.11
C PRO A 61 -3.57 -7.62 -5.13
N VAL A 62 -3.37 -6.41 -5.66
CA VAL A 62 -3.38 -5.15 -4.89
C VAL A 62 -4.68 -4.40 -5.16
N VAL A 63 -5.31 -3.91 -4.09
CA VAL A 63 -6.44 -2.99 -4.15
C VAL A 63 -6.07 -1.69 -3.44
N VAL A 64 -5.98 -0.60 -4.19
CA VAL A 64 -5.76 0.73 -3.62
C VAL A 64 -7.09 1.27 -3.11
N SER A 65 -7.20 1.45 -1.80
CA SER A 65 -8.39 1.99 -1.16
C SER A 65 -8.58 3.45 -1.55
N HIS A 66 -9.82 3.85 -1.86
CA HIS A 66 -10.25 5.24 -2.01
C HIS A 66 -9.27 6.18 -2.73
N HIS A 67 -8.69 5.70 -3.84
CA HIS A 67 -7.63 6.39 -4.57
C HIS A 67 -8.00 7.85 -4.90
N LYS A 68 -7.08 8.77 -4.61
CA LYS A 68 -7.22 10.21 -4.85
C LYS A 68 -5.84 10.88 -4.92
N CYS A 69 -5.74 12.02 -5.60
CA CYS A 69 -4.62 12.96 -5.47
C CYS A 69 -5.04 14.11 -4.54
N ALA A 70 -4.53 14.11 -3.31
CA ALA A 70 -4.92 15.03 -2.25
C ALA A 70 -4.08 16.33 -2.28
N GLY A 71 -4.74 17.45 -1.97
CA GLY A 71 -4.11 18.78 -1.90
C GLY A 71 -4.05 19.51 -3.24
N ALA A 72 -4.31 20.82 -3.22
CA ALA A 72 -4.46 21.65 -4.42
C ALA A 72 -3.26 21.64 -5.37
N LYS A 73 -2.05 21.37 -4.86
CA LYS A 73 -0.82 21.26 -5.67
C LYS A 73 -0.76 19.99 -6.51
N ASN A 74 -1.54 18.97 -6.15
CA ASN A 74 -1.58 17.66 -6.81
C ASN A 74 -2.81 17.49 -7.70
N TRP A 75 -3.60 18.55 -7.89
CA TRP A 75 -4.72 18.57 -8.83
C TRP A 75 -4.18 18.91 -10.22
N GLY A 76 -4.63 18.18 -11.24
CA GLY A 76 -4.15 18.28 -12.62
C GLY A 76 -4.45 19.60 -13.30
#